data_AF-A0A1C5E0A6-F1
#
_entry.id   AF-A0A1C5E0A6-F1
#
_cell.length_a   1.000
_cell.length_b   1.000
_cell.length_c   1.000
_cell.angle_alpha   90.00
_cell.angle_beta   90.00
_cell.angle_gamma   90.00
#
_symmetry.space_group_name_H-M   'P 1'
#
loop_
_entity.id
_entity.type
_entity.pdbx_description
1 polymer ?
#
loop_
_entity_poly.entity_id
_entity_poly.type
_entity_poly.pdbx_seq_one_letter_code
_entity_poly.pdbx_strand_id
1 'polypeptide(L)' 'MTCRVCGRPLRSPESRTRGAGPVCWRNTTTPVRPAPAPPSHTAVPGQTELPLQPMQPTLWSL' A
#
# COMPACT_ATOMS: atom_id res chain seq x y z
N MET A 1 -4.03 -2.10 -33.29
CA MET A 1 -3.86 -1.12 -32.19
C MET A 1 -2.69 -1.56 -31.31
N THR A 2 -1.63 -0.74 -31.21
CA THR A 2 -0.41 -0.99 -30.41
C THR A 2 -0.30 0.02 -29.26
N CYS A 3 0.39 -0.34 -28.20
CA CYS A 3 0.66 0.57 -27.08
C CYS A 3 1.70 1.63 -27.49
N ARG A 4 1.41 2.93 -27.29
CA ARG A 4 2.34 4.04 -27.59
C ARG A 4 3.58 4.05 -26.70
N VAL A 5 3.52 3.45 -25.50
CA VAL A 5 4.62 3.49 -24.52
C VAL A 5 5.56 2.28 -24.68
N CYS A 6 5.03 1.07 -24.89
CA CYS A 6 5.85 -0.15 -24.96
C CYS A 6 5.79 -0.88 -26.30
N GLY A 7 5.08 -0.34 -27.30
CA GLY A 7 4.98 -0.90 -28.66
C GLY A 7 4.18 -2.21 -28.77
N ARG A 8 3.87 -2.88 -27.66
CA ARG A 8 3.19 -4.18 -27.66
C ARG A 8 1.77 -4.08 -28.22
N PRO A 9 1.30 -5.09 -28.98
CA PRO A 9 -0.06 -5.12 -29.50
C PRO A 9 -1.09 -5.26 -28.36
N LEU A 10 -2.15 -4.45 -28.41
CA LEU A 10 -3.28 -4.56 -27.49
C LEU A 10 -4.19 -5.71 -27.95
N ARG A 11 -3.94 -6.92 -27.42
CA ARG A 11 -4.60 -8.16 -27.86
C ARG A 11 -6.00 -8.34 -27.28
N SER A 12 -6.23 -7.95 -26.02
CA SER A 12 -7.54 -8.11 -25.38
C SER A 12 -8.51 -6.96 -25.71
N PRO A 13 -9.82 -7.23 -25.82
CA PRO A 13 -10.83 -6.18 -26.00
C PRO A 13 -10.82 -5.18 -24.85
N GLU A 14 -10.65 -5.64 -23.61
CA GLU A 14 -10.50 -4.78 -22.42
C GLU A 14 -9.34 -3.78 -22.55
N SER A 15 -8.22 -4.20 -23.15
CA SER A 15 -7.07 -3.31 -23.37
C SER A 15 -7.37 -2.23 -24.42
N ARG A 16 -8.37 -2.43 -25.29
CA ARG A 16 -8.77 -1.48 -26.34
C ARG A 16 -9.88 -0.53 -25.86
N THR A 17 -10.72 -0.95 -24.91
CA THR A 17 -11.91 -0.20 -24.47
C THR A 17 -11.70 0.63 -23.21
N ARG A 18 -10.59 0.48 -22.49
CA ARG A 18 -10.30 1.14 -21.19
C ARG A 18 -10.19 2.67 -21.20
N GLY A 19 -10.50 3.36 -22.30
CA GLY A 19 -10.56 4.84 -22.36
C GLY A 19 -9.20 5.56 -22.26
N ALA A 20 -8.12 4.88 -21.87
CA ALA A 20 -6.77 5.43 -21.74
C ALA A 20 -6.01 5.61 -23.08
N GLY A 21 -6.74 5.62 -24.21
CA GLY A 21 -6.16 5.65 -25.54
C GLY A 21 -5.32 4.41 -25.85
N PRO A 22 -4.31 4.51 -26.76
CA PRO A 22 -3.44 3.39 -27.12
C PRO A 22 -2.38 3.13 -26.04
N VAL A 23 -2.75 2.97 -24.77
CA VAL A 23 -1.81 2.67 -23.66
C VAL A 23 -2.25 1.39 -22.96
N CYS A 24 -1.33 0.47 -22.73
CA CYS A 24 -1.62 -0.79 -22.05
C CYS A 24 -1.76 -0.61 -20.54
N TRP A 25 -2.51 -1.53 -19.90
CA TRP A 25 -2.82 -1.46 -18.46
C TRP A 25 -1.60 -1.26 -17.54
N ARG A 26 -0.51 -1.98 -17.84
CA ARG A 26 0.72 -1.90 -17.03
C ARG A 26 1.29 -0.49 -16.96
N ASN A 27 1.10 0.30 -18.01
CA ASN A 27 1.63 1.64 -18.13
C ASN A 27 0.62 2.72 -17.72
N THR A 28 -0.65 2.36 -17.52
CA THR A 28 -1.66 3.26 -16.95
C THR A 28 -1.66 3.25 -15.42
N THR A 29 -1.26 2.14 -14.81
CA THR A 29 -1.16 2.04 -13.35
C THR A 29 0.21 2.52 -12.89
N THR A 30 0.28 3.75 -12.36
CA THR A 30 1.44 4.18 -11.56
C THR A 30 1.49 3.31 -10.31
N PRO A 31 2.58 2.58 -10.03
CA PRO A 31 2.69 1.86 -8.77
C PRO A 31 2.65 2.87 -7.62
N VAL A 32 1.68 2.73 -6.73
CA VAL A 32 1.61 3.52 -5.49
C VAL A 32 2.83 3.16 -4.66
N ARG A 33 3.72 4.12 -4.40
CA ARG A 33 4.80 3.91 -3.43
C ARG A 33 4.17 3.85 -2.04
N PRO A 34 4.48 2.84 -1.21
CA PRO A 34 4.11 2.86 0.19
C PRO A 34 4.65 4.14 0.85
N ALA A 35 3.83 4.78 1.68
CA ALA A 35 4.33 5.87 2.51
C ALA A 35 5.42 5.32 3.45
N PRO A 36 6.49 6.09 3.72
CA PRO A 36 7.47 5.70 4.72
C PRO A 36 6.77 5.48 6.06
N ALA A 37 7.19 4.45 6.80
CA ALA A 37 6.71 4.24 8.16
C ALA A 37 7.05 5.48 9.01
N PRO A 38 6.16 5.93 9.90
CA PRO A 38 6.48 6.99 10.84
C PRO A 38 7.66 6.55 11.74
N PRO A 39 8.50 7.49 12.22
CA PRO A 39 9.57 7.17 13.15
C PRO A 39 8.99 6.52 14.41
N SER A 40 9.56 5.41 14.85
CA SER A 40 9.08 4.58 15.97
C SER A 40 9.06 5.29 17.33
N HIS A 41 9.67 6.48 17.45
CA HIS A 41 9.84 7.20 18.70
C HIS A 41 9.49 8.69 18.59
N THR A 42 8.59 9.07 17.68
CA THR A 42 8.12 10.45 17.66
C THR A 42 7.23 10.66 18.88
N ALA A 43 7.73 11.34 19.90
CA ALA A 43 6.93 11.74 21.05
C ALA A 43 5.74 12.57 20.55
N VAL A 44 4.54 12.03 20.71
CA VAL A 44 3.31 12.76 20.40
C VAL A 44 3.08 13.77 21.54
N PRO A 45 2.93 15.07 21.25
CA PRO A 45 2.67 16.07 22.28
C PRO A 45 1.44 15.68 23.13
N GLY A 46 1.60 15.66 24.46
CA GLY A 46 0.54 15.26 25.39
C GLY A 46 0.40 13.75 25.63
N GLN A 47 1.24 12.91 25.01
CA GLN A 47 1.28 11.47 25.27
C GLN A 47 2.34 11.14 26.33
N THR A 48 1.90 10.49 27.41
CA THR A 48 2.78 9.97 28.46
C THR A 48 2.89 8.45 28.33
N GLU A 49 4.11 7.93 28.34
CA GLU A 49 4.34 6.48 28.36
C GLU A 49 4.00 5.90 29.74
N LEU A 50 3.21 4.83 29.79
CA LEU A 50 2.93 4.11 31.04
C LEU A 50 3.89 2.93 31.18
N PRO A 51 4.46 2.70 32.36
CA PRO A 51 5.30 1.53 32.59
C PRO A 51 4.46 0.25 32.48
N LEU A 52 4.99 -0.73 31.75
CA LEU A 52 4.39 -2.06 31.69
C LEU A 52 4.48 -2.70 33.08
N GLN A 53 3.32 -2.99 33.67
CA GLN A 53 3.24 -3.74 34.92
C GLN A 53 3.24 -5.24 34.62
N PRO A 54 4.12 -6.03 35.25
CA PRO A 54 4.06 -7.48 35.13
C PRO A 54 2.72 -7.96 35.69
N MET A 55 1.92 -8.61 34.85
CA MET A 55 0.66 -9.21 35.27
C MET A 55 0.96 -10.32 36.28
N GLN A 56 0.43 -10.20 37.50
CA GLN A 56 0.40 -11.35 38.40
C GLN A 56 -0.61 -12.37 37.85
N PRO A 57 -0.28 -13.68 37.85
CA PRO A 57 -1.26 -14.69 37.51
C PRO A 57 -2.45 -14.56 38.47
N THR A 58 -3.66 -14.43 37.92
CA THR A 58 -4.85 -14.46 38.74
C THR A 58 -5.05 -15.90 39.25
N LEU A 59 -5.77 -16.04 40.37
CA LEU A 59 -6.05 -17.31 41.07
C LEU A 59 -6.65 -18.43 40.20
N TRP A 60 -6.93 -18.15 38.93
CA TRP A 60 -7.59 -19.02 37.94
C TRP A 60 -6.58 -19.70 37.00
N SER A 61 -5.28 -19.51 37.22
CA SER A 61 -4.20 -20.18 36.47
C SER A 61 -3.61 -21.41 37.18
N LEU A 62 -4.32 -21.97 38.17
CA LEU A 62 -3.97 -23.22 38.86
C LEU A 62 -4.84 -24.39 38.38
#